data_AF-A0A6P5YYP9-F1
#
_entry.id   AF-A0A6P5YYP9-F1
#
_cell.length_a   1.000
_cell.length_b   1.000
_cell.length_c   1.000
_cell.angle_alpha   90.00
_cell.angle_beta   90.00
_cell.angle_gamma   90.00
#
_symmetry.space_group_name_H-M   'P 1'
#
loop_
_entity.id
_entity.type
_entity.pdbx_description
1 polymer ?
#
loop_
_entity_poly.entity_id
_entity_poly.type
_entity_poly.pdbx_seq_one_letter_code
_entity_poly.pdbx_strand_id
1 'polypeptide(L)'
;MDLADRYINNESVKRMLQSDQVALAGKTVVLFTKDGGQHNNLHDMQCMWYELASDESYFRHGDFGRALEKFIAVEKHYADITEDQFDFHSYCLRKIKPRAYVGKLKFKDWLHSHAYFHKVAAGAIR
;
A
#
# COMPACT_ATOMS: atom_id res chain seq x y z
N MET A 1 25.55 -2.23 13.02
CA MET A 1 24.11 -2.07 12.69
C MET A 1 24.01 -0.83 11.82
N ASP A 2 23.49 -0.96 10.60
CA ASP A 2 23.29 0.18 9.69
C ASP A 2 21.89 0.76 9.91
N LEU A 3 21.83 1.92 10.57
CA LEU A 3 20.57 2.61 10.90
C LEU A 3 20.07 3.50 9.75
N ALA A 4 20.86 3.67 8.69
CA ALA A 4 20.49 4.45 7.52
C ALA A 4 19.86 3.58 6.40
N ASP A 5 19.91 2.26 6.53
CA ASP A 5 19.39 1.33 5.54
C ASP A 5 17.87 1.11 5.68
N ARG A 6 17.12 1.65 4.71
CA ARG A 6 15.65 1.51 4.63
C ARG A 6 15.21 0.08 4.31
N TYR A 7 15.97 -0.68 3.52
CA TYR A 7 15.63 -2.05 3.18
C TYR A 7 15.68 -2.95 4.42
N ILE A 8 16.76 -2.85 5.21
CA ILE A 8 16.90 -3.61 6.47
C ILE A 8 15.82 -3.20 7.47
N ASN A 9 15.46 -1.92 7.53
CA ASN A 9 14.35 -1.44 8.35
C ASN A 9 13.03 -2.08 7.93
N ASN A 10 12.68 -2.04 6.64
CA ASN A 10 11.45 -2.64 6.12
C ASN A 10 11.36 -4.15 6.40
N GLU A 11 12.46 -4.89 6.19
CA GLU A 11 12.49 -6.32 6.51
C GLU A 11 12.30 -6.57 8.00
N SER A 12 12.91 -5.76 8.87
CA SER A 12 12.71 -5.84 10.32
C SER A 12 11.25 -5.57 10.71
N VAL A 13 10.65 -4.52 10.16
CA VAL A 13 9.22 -4.18 10.36
C VAL A 13 8.32 -5.35 9.94
N LYS A 14 8.59 -5.95 8.78
CA LYS A 14 7.85 -7.10 8.28
C LYS A 14 7.93 -8.29 9.23
N ARG A 15 9.12 -8.60 9.78
CA ARG A 15 9.28 -9.66 10.79
C ARG A 15 8.58 -9.35 12.11
N MET A 16 8.54 -8.08 12.51
CA MET A 16 7.80 -7.64 13.71
C MET A 16 6.29 -7.84 13.51
N LEU A 17 5.74 -7.48 12.34
CA LEU A 17 4.32 -7.69 12.02
C LEU A 17 3.96 -9.19 11.94
N GLN A 18 4.84 -10.02 11.40
CA GLN A 18 4.66 -11.48 11.39
C GLN A 18 4.66 -12.09 12.79
N SER A 19 5.39 -11.49 13.72
CA SER A 19 5.42 -11.86 15.14
C SER A 19 4.36 -11.16 15.98
N ASP A 20 3.38 -10.50 15.33
CA ASP A 20 2.26 -9.83 16.01
C ASP A 20 2.67 -8.65 16.92
N GLN A 21 3.82 -8.05 16.67
CA GLN A 21 4.33 -6.90 17.41
C GLN A 21 4.00 -5.58 16.71
N VAL A 22 2.70 -5.30 16.48
CA VAL A 22 2.25 -4.15 15.69
C VAL A 22 2.70 -2.81 16.27
N ALA A 23 2.67 -2.65 17.60
CA ALA A 23 3.10 -1.43 18.25
C ALA A 23 4.60 -1.15 18.07
N LEU A 24 5.44 -2.20 18.04
CA LEU A 24 6.87 -2.07 17.78
C LEU A 24 7.12 -1.77 16.30
N ALA A 25 6.47 -2.53 15.41
CA ALA A 25 6.54 -2.32 13.96
C ALA A 25 6.17 -0.88 13.57
N GLY A 26 5.11 -0.33 14.17
CA GLY A 26 4.68 1.05 13.97
C GLY A 26 5.73 2.08 14.39
N LYS A 27 6.44 1.85 15.50
CA LYS A 27 7.55 2.73 15.91
C LYS A 27 8.73 2.62 14.94
N THR A 28 9.05 1.40 14.47
CA THR A 28 10.21 1.15 13.62
C THR A 28 10.04 1.67 12.19
N VAL A 29 8.83 1.58 11.62
CA VAL A 29 8.56 2.03 10.25
C VAL A 29 8.61 3.56 10.12
N VAL A 30 8.27 4.28 11.20
CA VAL A 30 8.21 5.73 11.24
C VAL A 30 9.61 6.37 11.14
N LEU A 31 10.69 5.64 11.43
CA LEU A 31 12.07 6.14 11.29
C LEU A 31 12.39 6.68 9.88
N PHE A 32 11.71 6.16 8.84
CA PHE A 32 11.90 6.57 7.45
C PHE A 32 10.73 7.41 6.90
N THR A 33 9.87 7.93 7.77
CA THR A 33 8.77 8.84 7.39
C THR A 33 9.15 10.28 7.65
N LYS A 34 8.70 11.19 6.76
CA LYS A 34 9.15 12.59 6.69
C LYS A 34 8.83 13.41 7.95
N ASP A 35 7.84 13.02 8.74
CA ASP A 35 7.34 13.79 9.90
C ASP A 35 7.29 13.01 11.22
N GLY A 36 7.99 11.88 11.33
CA GLY A 36 8.31 11.23 12.62
C GLY A 36 7.16 10.78 13.53
N GLY A 37 5.89 10.92 13.14
CA GLY A 37 4.76 10.62 14.03
C GLY A 37 3.39 10.38 13.41
N GLN A 38 3.20 10.54 12.09
CA GLN A 38 1.89 10.32 11.47
C GLN A 38 1.85 9.00 10.69
N HIS A 39 1.02 8.06 11.16
CA HIS A 39 0.66 6.86 10.40
C HIS A 39 0.05 7.19 9.03
N ASN A 40 -0.55 8.37 8.88
CA ASN A 40 -1.10 8.86 7.61
C ASN A 40 -0.02 8.97 6.52
N ASN A 41 1.24 9.26 6.88
CA ASN A 41 2.31 9.39 5.88
C ASN A 41 2.57 8.08 5.12
N LEU A 42 2.40 6.92 5.77
CA LEU A 42 2.54 5.62 5.08
C LEU A 42 1.41 5.36 4.10
N HIS A 43 0.20 5.78 4.45
CA HIS A 43 -0.95 5.73 3.55
C HIS A 43 -0.74 6.69 2.37
N ASP A 44 -0.35 7.94 2.62
CA ASP A 44 -0.09 8.93 1.57
C ASP A 44 1.01 8.50 0.60
N MET A 45 2.00 7.72 1.07
CA MET A 45 3.04 7.11 0.24
C MET A 45 2.58 5.84 -0.50
N GLN A 46 1.30 5.46 -0.42
CA GLN A 46 0.72 4.25 -1.02
C GLN A 46 1.48 2.97 -0.63
N CYS A 47 1.88 2.87 0.63
CA CYS A 47 2.70 1.79 1.17
C CYS A 47 1.89 0.51 1.45
N MET A 48 1.30 -0.08 0.40
CA MET A 48 0.36 -1.20 0.48
C MET A 48 0.91 -2.44 1.20
N TRP A 49 2.22 -2.72 1.10
CA TRP A 49 2.80 -3.90 1.77
C TRP A 49 2.72 -3.81 3.29
N TYR A 50 2.85 -2.60 3.84
CA TYR A 50 2.80 -2.38 5.29
C TYR A 50 1.36 -2.43 5.78
N GLU A 51 0.45 -1.80 5.05
CA GLU A 51 -1.00 -1.91 5.32
C GLU A 51 -1.42 -3.38 5.30
N LEU A 52 -0.93 -4.14 4.31
CA LEU A 52 -1.24 -5.56 4.17
C LEU A 52 -0.74 -6.41 5.35
N ALA A 53 0.53 -6.24 5.70
CA ALA A 53 1.11 -6.98 6.82
C ALA A 53 0.52 -6.55 8.18
N SER A 54 0.09 -5.29 8.30
CA SER A 54 -0.57 -4.79 9.51
C SER A 54 -1.98 -5.35 9.65
N ASP A 55 -2.75 -5.48 8.56
CA ASP A 55 -4.09 -6.08 8.63
C ASP A 55 -4.02 -7.54 9.04
N GLU A 56 -3.09 -8.32 8.47
CA GLU A 56 -2.97 -9.74 8.78
C GLU A 56 -2.63 -9.93 10.26
N SER A 57 -1.83 -9.03 10.83
CA SER A 57 -1.53 -9.02 12.25
C SER A 57 -2.74 -8.63 13.11
N TYR A 58 -3.47 -7.55 12.77
CA TYR A 58 -4.68 -7.18 13.50
C TYR A 58 -5.75 -8.27 13.45
N PHE A 59 -5.89 -8.95 12.31
CA PHE A 59 -6.78 -10.08 12.14
C PHE A 59 -6.40 -11.25 13.07
N ARG A 60 -5.11 -11.58 13.19
CA ARG A 60 -4.63 -12.61 14.15
C ARG A 60 -4.89 -12.24 15.62
N HIS A 61 -4.92 -10.95 15.95
CA HIS A 61 -5.31 -10.47 17.29
C HIS A 61 -6.82 -10.48 17.53
N GLY A 62 -7.65 -10.70 16.50
CA GLY A 62 -9.11 -10.58 16.58
C GLY A 62 -9.62 -9.13 16.55
N ASP A 63 -8.78 -8.15 16.24
CA ASP A 63 -9.17 -6.75 16.07
C ASP A 63 -9.63 -6.51 14.62
N PHE A 64 -10.83 -7.03 14.32
CA PHE A 64 -11.39 -6.97 12.96
C PHE A 64 -11.70 -5.54 12.50
N GLY A 65 -12.01 -4.63 13.42
CA GLY A 65 -12.30 -3.24 13.08
C GLY A 65 -11.08 -2.55 12.47
N ARG A 66 -9.92 -2.68 13.11
CA ARG A 66 -8.66 -2.12 12.57
C ARG A 66 -8.17 -2.88 11.34
N ALA A 67 -8.36 -4.19 11.29
CA ALA A 67 -8.03 -4.96 10.09
C ALA A 67 -8.84 -4.46 8.87
N LEU A 68 -10.15 -4.27 9.03
CA LEU A 68 -11.04 -3.78 7.98
C LEU A 68 -10.68 -2.36 7.51
N GLU A 69 -10.35 -1.47 8.45
CA GLU A 69 -9.87 -0.12 8.12
C GLU A 69 -8.65 -0.18 7.18
N LYS A 70 -7.71 -1.10 7.43
CA LYS A 70 -6.53 -1.29 6.57
C LYS A 70 -6.86 -1.91 5.21
N PHE A 71 -7.82 -2.85 5.15
CA PHE A 71 -8.28 -3.37 3.87
C PHE A 71 -8.90 -2.29 2.98
N ILE A 72 -9.76 -1.43 3.55
CA ILE A 72 -10.39 -0.32 2.84
C ILE A 72 -9.33 0.70 2.40
N ALA A 73 -8.31 0.95 3.21
CA ALA A 73 -7.20 1.84 2.85
C ALA A 73 -6.48 1.37 1.57
N VAL A 74 -6.24 0.06 1.42
CA VAL A 74 -5.63 -0.46 0.19
C VAL A 74 -6.57 -0.36 -1.00
N GLU A 75 -7.87 -0.64 -0.84
CA GLU A 75 -8.86 -0.47 -1.91
C GLU A 75 -8.88 0.97 -2.43
N LYS A 76 -8.81 1.94 -1.50
CA LYS A 76 -8.73 3.36 -1.85
C LYS A 76 -7.52 3.69 -2.71
N HIS A 77 -6.34 3.10 -2.45
CA HIS A 77 -5.17 3.29 -3.32
C HIS A 77 -5.44 2.85 -4.77
N TYR A 78 -6.18 1.76 -4.96
CA TYR A 78 -6.55 1.28 -6.29
C TYR A 78 -7.56 2.20 -6.99
N ALA A 79 -8.49 2.78 -6.24
CA ALA A 79 -9.40 3.81 -6.75
C ALA A 79 -8.63 5.07 -7.19
N ASP A 80 -7.73 5.56 -6.35
CA ASP A 80 -6.89 6.74 -6.63
C ASP A 80 -5.99 6.51 -7.87
N ILE A 81 -5.33 5.34 -7.97
CA ILE A 81 -4.54 4.95 -9.17
C ILE A 81 -5.42 4.90 -10.44
N THR A 82 -6.71 4.59 -10.30
CA THR A 82 -7.64 4.58 -11.42
C THR A 82 -8.04 5.99 -11.83
N GLU A 83 -8.28 6.88 -10.87
CA GLU A 83 -8.63 8.28 -11.09
C GLU A 83 -7.45 9.08 -11.70
N ASP A 84 -6.24 8.87 -11.20
CA ASP A 84 -4.99 9.47 -11.68
C ASP A 84 -4.76 9.26 -13.19
N GLN A 85 -5.36 8.21 -13.76
CA GLN A 85 -5.26 7.92 -15.19
C GLN A 85 -6.04 8.91 -16.06
N PHE A 86 -7.01 9.64 -15.52
CA PHE A 86 -7.93 10.47 -16.31
C PHE A 86 -7.18 11.57 -17.09
N ASP A 87 -6.27 12.29 -16.44
CA ASP A 87 -5.51 13.38 -17.06
C ASP A 87 -4.62 12.92 -18.22
N PHE A 88 -4.24 11.63 -18.24
CA PHE A 88 -3.43 11.06 -19.30
C PHE A 88 -4.17 10.89 -20.63
N HIS A 89 -5.51 10.92 -20.65
CA HIS A 89 -6.28 10.88 -21.90
C HIS A 89 -5.92 12.07 -22.81
N SER A 90 -5.99 13.28 -22.26
CA SER A 90 -5.64 14.51 -22.99
C SER A 90 -4.13 14.73 -23.06
N TYR A 91 -3.40 14.45 -21.97
CA TYR A 91 -1.95 14.68 -21.91
C TYR A 91 -1.19 13.87 -22.95
N CYS A 92 -1.45 12.56 -23.09
CA CYS A 92 -0.68 11.72 -24.00
C CYS A 92 -0.95 12.06 -25.47
N LEU A 93 -2.16 12.49 -25.81
CA LEU A 93 -2.47 12.99 -27.16
C LEU A 93 -1.72 14.29 -27.44
N ARG A 94 -1.77 15.26 -26.53
CA ARG A 94 -1.06 16.55 -26.64
C ARG A 94 0.45 16.38 -26.73
N LYS A 95 1.03 15.43 -26.00
CA LYS A 95 2.49 15.16 -25.99
C LYS A 95 2.94 14.13 -27.02
N ILE A 96 2.02 13.62 -27.85
CA ILE A 96 2.30 12.66 -28.92
C ILE A 96 3.00 11.41 -28.35
N LYS A 97 2.40 10.81 -27.31
CA LYS A 97 2.87 9.58 -26.65
C LYS A 97 1.85 8.43 -26.76
N PRO A 98 1.40 8.03 -27.98
CA PRO A 98 0.32 7.06 -28.15
C PRO A 98 0.68 5.65 -27.65
N ARG A 99 1.95 5.23 -27.78
CA ARG A 99 2.41 3.93 -27.26
C ARG A 99 2.27 3.84 -25.73
N ALA A 100 2.67 4.89 -25.02
CA ALA A 100 2.53 4.98 -23.57
C ALA A 100 1.06 5.02 -23.15
N TYR A 101 0.23 5.75 -23.90
CA TYR A 101 -1.21 5.82 -23.65
C TYR A 101 -1.90 4.45 -23.76
N VAL A 102 -1.64 3.71 -24.85
CA VAL A 102 -2.18 2.35 -25.02
C VAL A 102 -1.64 1.41 -23.92
N GLY A 103 -0.37 1.55 -23.53
CA GLY A 103 0.21 0.82 -22.40
C GLY A 103 -0.54 1.09 -21.09
N LYS A 104 -0.86 2.37 -20.80
CA LYS A 104 -1.66 2.77 -19.63
C LYS A 104 -3.07 2.18 -19.68
N LEU A 105 -3.73 2.21 -20.83
CA LEU A 105 -5.07 1.60 -21.00
C LEU A 105 -5.03 0.10 -20.69
N LYS A 106 -4.04 -0.62 -21.21
CA LYS A 106 -3.84 -2.04 -20.88
C LYS A 106 -3.54 -2.26 -19.39
N PHE A 107 -2.76 -1.38 -18.77
CA PHE A 107 -2.48 -1.46 -17.34
C PHE A 107 -3.78 -1.35 -16.51
N LYS A 108 -4.70 -0.46 -16.88
CA LYS A 108 -6.02 -0.33 -16.22
C LYS A 108 -6.78 -1.65 -16.20
N ASP A 109 -6.80 -2.37 -17.32
CA ASP A 109 -7.53 -3.63 -17.45
C ASP A 109 -7.01 -4.73 -16.50
N TRP A 110 -5.74 -4.62 -16.06
CA TRP A 110 -5.06 -5.62 -15.23
C TRP A 110 -4.77 -5.11 -13.81
N LEU A 111 -5.19 -3.89 -13.48
CA LEU A 111 -4.85 -3.23 -12.23
C LEU A 111 -5.31 -4.07 -11.03
N HIS A 112 -6.55 -4.56 -11.03
CA HIS A 112 -7.08 -5.41 -9.95
C HIS A 112 -6.57 -6.85 -9.96
N SER A 113 -5.80 -7.27 -10.96
CA SER A 113 -5.17 -8.61 -11.00
C SER A 113 -3.92 -8.70 -10.13
N HIS A 114 -3.49 -7.60 -9.51
CA HIS A 114 -2.31 -7.57 -8.66
C HIS A 114 -2.52 -8.35 -7.35
N ALA A 115 -1.47 -9.02 -6.88
CA ALA A 115 -1.55 -9.87 -5.70
C ALA A 115 -2.00 -9.13 -4.42
N TYR A 116 -1.66 -7.84 -4.28
CA TYR A 116 -2.11 -7.02 -3.15
C TYR A 116 -3.63 -6.87 -3.15
N PHE A 117 -4.23 -6.52 -4.29
CA PHE A 117 -5.69 -6.42 -4.41
C PHE A 117 -6.39 -7.74 -4.07
N HIS A 118 -5.91 -8.86 -4.61
CA HIS A 118 -6.49 -10.18 -4.32
C HIS A 118 -6.45 -10.54 -2.83
N LYS A 119 -5.33 -10.28 -2.16
CA LYS A 119 -5.18 -10.57 -0.73
C LYS A 119 -6.11 -9.72 0.12
N VAL A 120 -6.23 -8.42 -0.21
CA VAL A 120 -7.11 -7.49 0.50
C VAL A 120 -8.58 -7.86 0.28
N ALA A 121 -8.98 -8.16 -0.96
CA ALA A 121 -10.33 -8.59 -1.28
C ALA A 121 -10.69 -9.89 -0.54
N ALA A 122 -9.78 -10.86 -0.49
CA ALA A 122 -9.97 -12.10 0.25
C ALA A 122 -10.04 -11.87 1.77
N GLY A 123 -9.21 -10.96 2.30
CA GLY A 123 -9.20 -10.60 3.72
C GLY A 123 -10.45 -9.85 4.17
N ALA A 124 -10.98 -8.95 3.34
CA ALA A 124 -12.17 -8.15 3.65
C ALA A 124 -13.48 -8.96 3.67
N ILE A 125 -13.54 -10.09 2.98
CA ILE A 125 -14.73 -10.96 2.88
C ILE A 125 -14.76 -12.04 3.99
N ARG A 126 -13.62 -12.28 4.63
CA ARG A 126 -13.39 -13.41 5.55
C ARG A 126 -14.01 -13.20 6.92
#